data_AF-A0A1I7KVZ1-F1
#
_entry.id   AF-A0A1I7KVZ1-F1
#
_cell.length_a   1.000
_cell.length_b   1.000
_cell.length_c   1.000
_cell.angle_alpha   90.00
_cell.angle_beta   90.00
_cell.angle_gamma   90.00
#
_symmetry.space_group_name_H-M   'P 1'
#
loop_
_entity.id
_entity.type
_entity.pdbx_description
1 polymer ?
#
loop_
_entity_poly.entity_id
_entity_poly.type
_entity_poly.pdbx_seq_one_letter_code
_entity_poly.pdbx_strand_id
1 'polypeptide(L)'
;MDISVPAWREGYVNQKESGDSSDKLLRDSGFYRLMYRYYMAKYGKPAGEADKMELAIACRQGTNKNKISEHEHLVEALDEIVSMPLPTVPTIQYIAMHDSDPIWESGHQDLVDASENGKLIKLDCGHYIYWFEPDRIVKDIKEFIKML
;
A
#
# COMPACT_ATOMS: atom_id res chain seq x y z
N MET A 1 -0.24 -2.62 -4.19
CA MET A 1 0.90 -1.80 -4.61
C MET A 1 0.60 -0.42 -4.12
N ASP A 2 1.57 0.20 -3.47
CA ASP A 2 1.37 1.46 -2.79
C ASP A 2 2.13 2.54 -3.55
N ILE A 3 1.40 3.36 -4.30
CA ILE A 3 1.98 4.50 -5.03
C ILE A 3 2.43 5.62 -4.07
N SER A 4 2.13 5.51 -2.77
CA SER A 4 2.44 6.54 -1.78
C SER A 4 3.93 6.66 -1.45
N VAL A 5 4.78 5.76 -1.95
CA VAL A 5 6.23 5.86 -1.77
C VAL A 5 6.98 5.84 -3.10
N PRO A 6 7.06 6.99 -3.79
CA PRO A 6 7.80 7.11 -5.05
C PRO A 6 9.29 6.76 -4.93
N ALA A 7 9.86 6.88 -3.72
CA ALA A 7 11.24 6.53 -3.45
C ALA A 7 11.54 5.02 -3.68
N TRP A 8 10.53 4.15 -3.78
CA TRP A 8 10.69 2.73 -4.11
C TRP A 8 10.66 2.42 -5.62
N ARG A 9 10.77 3.46 -6.47
CA ARG A 9 10.69 3.34 -7.94
C ARG A 9 11.58 2.25 -8.53
N GLU A 10 12.85 2.16 -8.12
CA GLU A 10 13.78 1.15 -8.64
C GLU A 10 13.31 -0.27 -8.32
N GLY A 11 12.73 -0.49 -7.14
CA GLY A 11 12.10 -1.75 -6.77
C GLY A 11 10.97 -2.12 -7.72
N TYR A 12 10.11 -1.15 -8.08
CA TYR A 12 9.02 -1.35 -9.03
C TYR A 12 9.49 -1.61 -10.47
N VAL A 13 10.55 -0.95 -10.93
CA VAL A 13 11.15 -1.23 -12.25
C VAL A 13 11.62 -2.67 -12.32
N ASN A 14 12.38 -3.13 -11.32
CA ASN A 14 12.86 -4.50 -11.24
C ASN A 14 11.70 -5.52 -11.15
N GLN A 15 10.62 -5.17 -10.46
CA GLN A 15 9.42 -6.00 -10.37
C GLN A 15 8.70 -6.13 -11.73
N LYS A 16 8.54 -5.02 -12.46
CA LYS A 16 7.90 -4.97 -13.78
C LYS A 16 8.62 -5.87 -14.78
N GLU A 17 9.95 -5.87 -14.77
CA GLU A 17 10.77 -6.74 -15.63
C GLU A 17 10.58 -8.24 -15.33
N SER A 18 10.14 -8.58 -14.12
CA SER A 18 9.97 -9.96 -13.67
C SER A 18 8.52 -10.48 -13.63
N GLY A 19 7.50 -9.60 -13.59
CA GLY A 19 6.15 -9.94 -13.09
C GLY A 19 4.98 -9.87 -14.08
N ASP A 20 5.07 -9.10 -15.17
CA ASP A 20 3.89 -8.82 -16.01
C ASP A 20 3.33 -10.04 -16.77
N SER A 21 4.21 -10.98 -17.14
CA SER A 21 3.81 -12.23 -17.79
C SER A 21 3.25 -13.27 -16.81
N SER A 22 3.68 -13.26 -15.54
CA SER A 22 3.28 -14.29 -14.57
C SER A 22 1.88 -14.06 -14.02
N ASP A 23 1.45 -12.81 -13.80
CA ASP A 23 0.15 -12.52 -13.18
C ASP A 23 -1.03 -12.76 -14.13
N LYS A 24 -0.88 -12.39 -15.41
CA LYS A 24 -1.85 -12.74 -16.46
C LYS A 24 -1.95 -14.25 -16.62
N LEU A 25 -0.82 -14.96 -16.64
CA LEU A 25 -0.78 -16.41 -16.77
C LEU A 25 -1.40 -17.11 -15.55
N LEU A 26 -1.10 -16.67 -14.32
CA LEU A 26 -1.69 -17.20 -13.08
C LEU A 26 -3.21 -17.02 -13.04
N ARG A 27 -3.72 -15.89 -13.55
CA ARG A 27 -5.15 -15.62 -13.67
C ARG A 27 -5.80 -16.54 -14.71
N ASP A 28 -5.29 -16.54 -15.93
CA ASP A 28 -5.94 -17.19 -17.08
C ASP A 28 -5.82 -18.73 -17.01
N SER A 29 -4.79 -19.25 -16.35
CA SER A 29 -4.62 -20.68 -16.07
C SER A 29 -5.43 -21.19 -14.86
N GLY A 30 -5.98 -20.27 -14.05
CA GLY A 30 -6.68 -20.62 -12.81
C GLY A 30 -5.78 -21.03 -11.64
N PHE A 31 -4.45 -20.98 -11.80
CA PHE A 31 -3.48 -21.28 -10.72
C PHE A 31 -3.62 -20.32 -9.52
N TYR A 32 -4.08 -19.08 -9.75
CA TYR A 32 -4.40 -18.14 -8.66
C TYR A 32 -5.43 -18.72 -7.67
N ARG A 33 -6.42 -19.47 -8.17
CA ARG A 33 -7.43 -20.15 -7.32
C ARG A 33 -6.81 -21.26 -6.47
N LEU A 34 -5.81 -21.96 -7.00
CA LEU A 34 -5.11 -23.03 -6.29
C LEU A 34 -4.23 -22.45 -5.17
N MET A 35 -3.46 -21.41 -5.49
CA MET A 35 -2.62 -20.70 -4.52
C MET A 35 -3.44 -20.11 -3.37
N TYR A 36 -4.54 -19.43 -3.69
CA TYR A 36 -5.39 -18.81 -2.67
C TYR A 36 -6.07 -19.84 -1.77
N ARG A 37 -6.51 -20.98 -2.32
CA ARG A 37 -7.00 -22.12 -1.53
C ARG A 37 -5.94 -22.68 -0.59
N TYR A 38 -4.70 -22.83 -1.05
CA TYR A 38 -3.59 -23.29 -0.21
C TYR A 38 -3.33 -22.33 0.96
N TYR A 39 -3.28 -21.02 0.70
CA TYR A 39 -3.08 -20.01 1.76
C TYR A 39 -4.24 -19.99 2.77
N MET A 40 -5.49 -20.04 2.31
CA MET A 40 -6.66 -20.11 3.20
C MET A 40 -6.63 -21.34 4.11
N ALA A 41 -6.23 -22.50 3.58
CA ALA A 41 -6.08 -23.72 4.36
C ALA A 41 -4.92 -23.64 5.37
N LYS A 42 -3.80 -23.02 4.99
CA LYS A 42 -2.61 -22.86 5.85
C LYS A 42 -2.88 -21.97 7.07
N TYR A 43 -3.69 -20.92 6.91
CA TYR A 43 -4.04 -19.99 7.98
C TYR A 43 -5.33 -20.35 8.73
N GLY A 44 -5.79 -21.60 8.60
CA GLY A 44 -6.73 -22.21 9.56
C GLY A 44 -8.21 -21.87 9.39
N LYS A 45 -8.65 -21.39 8.22
CA LYS A 45 -10.09 -21.20 7.97
C LYS A 45 -10.77 -22.55 7.62
N PRO A 46 -11.74 -23.05 8.42
CA PRO A 46 -12.48 -24.26 8.08
C PRO A 46 -13.39 -24.02 6.88
N ALA A 47 -13.49 -24.99 5.97
CA ALA A 47 -14.23 -24.84 4.71
C ALA A 47 -15.77 -24.81 4.90
N GLY A 48 -16.39 -23.68 4.56
CA GLY A 48 -17.84 -23.46 4.46
C GLY A 48 -18.27 -22.67 3.21
N GLU A 49 -19.56 -22.39 3.07
CA GLU A 49 -20.11 -21.61 1.94
C GLU A 49 -19.59 -20.16 1.90
N ALA A 50 -19.38 -19.54 3.07
CA ALA A 50 -18.78 -18.21 3.19
C ALA A 50 -17.37 -18.17 2.56
N ASP A 51 -16.58 -19.22 2.73
CA ASP A 51 -15.21 -19.27 2.19
C ASP A 51 -15.19 -19.48 0.67
N LYS A 52 -16.18 -20.18 0.11
CA LYS A 52 -16.35 -20.27 -1.34
C LYS A 52 -16.65 -18.90 -1.94
N MET A 53 -17.48 -18.10 -1.26
CA MET A 53 -17.79 -16.73 -1.66
C MET A 53 -16.55 -15.83 -1.51
N GLU A 54 -15.82 -15.91 -0.40
CA GLU A 54 -14.57 -15.17 -0.19
C GLU A 54 -13.53 -15.52 -1.26
N LEU A 55 -13.34 -16.81 -1.57
CA LEU A 55 -12.47 -17.27 -2.64
C LEU A 55 -12.90 -16.73 -4.01
N ALA A 56 -14.20 -16.75 -4.30
CA ALA A 56 -14.73 -16.22 -5.56
C ALA A 56 -14.49 -14.71 -5.70
N ILE A 57 -14.73 -13.95 -4.63
CA ILE A 57 -14.45 -12.50 -4.57
C ILE A 57 -12.95 -12.26 -4.75
N ALA A 58 -12.11 -12.96 -3.99
CA ALA A 58 -10.66 -12.82 -4.05
C ALA A 58 -10.09 -13.19 -5.43
N CYS A 59 -10.58 -14.25 -6.08
CA CYS A 59 -10.15 -14.61 -7.43
C CYS A 59 -10.63 -13.60 -8.49
N ARG A 60 -11.83 -13.04 -8.32
CA ARG A 60 -12.38 -12.04 -9.23
C ARG A 60 -11.68 -10.69 -9.09
N GLN A 61 -11.35 -10.28 -7.87
CA GLN A 61 -10.80 -8.96 -7.57
C GLN A 61 -9.26 -8.94 -7.50
N GLY A 62 -8.64 -10.04 -7.07
CA GLY A 62 -7.22 -10.12 -6.71
C GLY A 62 -6.23 -9.88 -7.85
N THR A 63 -6.61 -10.25 -9.08
CA THR A 63 -5.80 -10.06 -10.30
C THR A 63 -6.68 -9.61 -11.46
N ASN A 64 -7.50 -8.59 -11.24
CA ASN A 64 -8.37 -8.06 -12.28
C ASN A 64 -7.57 -7.26 -13.34
N LYS A 65 -8.19 -6.95 -14.49
CA LYS A 65 -7.54 -6.23 -15.59
C LYS A 65 -7.03 -4.85 -15.19
N ASN A 66 -7.73 -4.14 -14.30
CA ASN A 66 -7.31 -2.82 -13.84
C ASN A 66 -6.04 -2.91 -13.00
N LYS A 67 -5.97 -3.86 -12.05
CA LYS A 67 -4.77 -4.06 -11.23
C LYS A 67 -3.52 -4.42 -12.06
N ILE A 68 -3.71 -5.21 -13.12
CA ILE A 68 -2.64 -5.51 -14.07
C ILE A 68 -2.25 -4.24 -14.83
N SER A 69 -3.22 -3.49 -15.35
CA SER A 69 -2.97 -2.21 -16.02
C SER A 69 -2.27 -1.21 -15.10
N GLU A 70 -2.63 -1.13 -13.83
CA GLU A 70 -1.98 -0.28 -12.82
C GLU A 70 -0.51 -0.69 -12.62
N HIS A 71 -0.20 -2.00 -12.60
CA HIS A 71 1.18 -2.48 -12.54
C HIS A 71 1.97 -2.08 -13.79
N GLU A 72 1.39 -2.28 -14.97
CA GLU A 72 2.01 -1.97 -16.27
C GLU A 72 2.40 -0.49 -16.38
N HIS A 73 1.59 0.41 -15.80
CA HIS A 73 1.80 1.87 -15.88
C HIS A 73 2.37 2.48 -14.58
N LEU A 74 2.72 1.65 -13.59
CA LEU A 74 3.15 2.12 -12.27
C LEU A 74 4.37 3.04 -12.34
N VAL A 75 5.39 2.64 -13.10
CA VAL A 75 6.64 3.41 -13.23
C VAL A 75 6.38 4.77 -13.88
N GLU A 76 5.55 4.82 -14.93
CA GLU A 76 5.18 6.06 -15.62
C GLU A 76 4.39 6.99 -14.70
N ALA A 77 3.44 6.44 -13.93
CA ALA A 77 2.70 7.21 -12.93
C ALA A 77 3.61 7.75 -11.82
N LEU A 78 4.60 6.96 -11.36
CA LEU A 78 5.59 7.42 -10.38
C LEU A 78 6.48 8.53 -10.94
N ASP A 79 6.92 8.42 -12.20
CA ASP A 79 7.71 9.46 -12.88
C ASP A 79 6.94 10.79 -12.96
N GLU A 80 5.65 10.71 -13.30
CA GLU A 80 4.78 11.89 -13.31
C GLU A 80 4.64 12.49 -11.90
N ILE A 81 4.38 11.67 -10.88
CA ILE A 81 4.22 12.13 -9.49
C ILE A 81 5.50 12.80 -8.98
N VAL A 82 6.67 12.21 -9.21
CA VAL A 82 7.95 12.77 -8.74
C VAL A 82 8.31 14.07 -9.46
N SER A 83 7.82 14.28 -10.68
CA SER A 83 8.03 15.53 -11.41
C SER A 83 7.24 16.72 -10.84
N MET A 84 6.21 16.45 -10.03
CA MET A 84 5.35 17.47 -9.43
C MET A 84 5.98 18.06 -8.16
N PRO A 85 5.67 19.33 -7.82
CA PRO A 85 6.14 19.91 -6.57
C PRO A 85 5.57 19.17 -5.36
N LEU A 86 6.38 19.04 -4.31
CA LEU A 86 5.95 18.53 -3.01
C LEU A 86 4.88 19.46 -2.38
N PRO A 87 4.01 18.92 -1.50
CA PRO A 87 2.92 19.70 -0.91
C PRO A 87 3.45 20.85 -0.06
N THR A 88 2.91 22.04 -0.27
CA THR A 88 3.18 23.23 0.55
C THR A 88 2.09 23.49 1.60
N VAL A 89 1.07 22.64 1.64
CA VAL A 89 -0.06 22.76 2.58
C VAL A 89 0.27 22.08 3.91
N PRO A 90 -0.45 22.41 4.99
CA PRO A 90 -0.29 21.71 6.24
C PRO A 90 -0.53 20.21 6.18
N THR A 91 0.51 19.45 6.51
CA THR A 91 0.55 18.00 6.38
C THR A 91 0.99 17.33 7.69
N ILE A 92 0.23 16.31 8.10
CA ILE A 92 0.62 15.37 9.15
C ILE A 92 0.69 13.96 8.55
N GLN A 93 1.85 13.32 8.66
CA GLN A 93 2.10 11.96 8.17
C GLN A 93 2.23 11.00 9.35
N TYR A 94 1.59 9.84 9.25
CA TYR A 94 1.73 8.75 10.22
C TYR A 94 2.38 7.56 9.54
N ILE A 95 3.44 7.02 10.14
CA ILE A 95 4.14 5.83 9.62
C ILE A 95 4.15 4.71 10.66
N ALA A 96 3.86 3.49 10.20
CA ALA A 96 3.97 2.26 10.97
C ALA A 96 5.41 1.75 10.94
N MET A 97 5.99 1.36 12.08
CA MET A 97 7.42 1.02 12.18
C MET A 97 7.75 -0.48 12.16
N HIS A 98 6.80 -1.38 12.46
CA HIS A 98 7.12 -2.82 12.59
C HIS A 98 7.66 -3.45 11.30
N ASP A 99 7.23 -2.98 10.14
CA ASP A 99 7.62 -3.49 8.83
C ASP A 99 8.00 -2.35 7.87
N SER A 100 8.50 -1.22 8.39
CA SER A 100 8.82 -0.06 7.55
C SER A 100 10.15 -0.25 6.82
N ASP A 101 10.15 -0.01 5.52
CA ASP A 101 11.38 0.15 4.76
C ASP A 101 11.97 1.53 5.11
N PRO A 102 13.28 1.66 5.40
CA PRO A 102 13.92 2.96 5.64
C PRO A 102 13.63 4.00 4.54
N ILE A 103 13.44 3.56 3.29
CA ILE A 103 13.08 4.40 2.15
C ILE A 103 11.70 5.06 2.34
N TRP A 104 10.78 4.40 3.06
CA TRP A 104 9.46 4.95 3.37
C TRP A 104 9.59 6.11 4.34
N GLU A 105 10.40 5.97 5.38
CA GLU A 105 10.60 7.04 6.35
C GLU A 105 11.15 8.31 5.67
N SER A 106 12.17 8.18 4.83
CA SER A 106 12.75 9.32 4.12
C SER A 106 11.73 10.00 3.19
N GLY A 107 10.95 9.23 2.43
CA GLY A 107 9.94 9.81 1.53
C GLY A 107 8.83 10.56 2.28
N HIS A 108 8.37 10.03 3.42
CA HIS A 108 7.41 10.73 4.26
C HIS A 108 8.02 11.98 4.93
N GLN A 109 9.31 11.95 5.28
CA GLN A 109 10.02 13.10 5.82
C GLN A 109 10.13 14.23 4.77
N ASP A 110 10.45 13.91 3.52
CA ASP A 110 10.52 14.89 2.43
C ASP A 110 9.18 15.62 2.23
N LEU A 111 8.06 14.90 2.29
CA LEU A 111 6.71 15.49 2.23
C LEU A 111 6.44 16.45 3.40
N VAL A 112 6.88 16.07 4.60
CA VAL A 112 6.72 16.87 5.81
C VAL A 112 7.59 18.12 5.78
N ASP A 113 8.84 18.02 5.33
CA ASP A 113 9.78 19.13 5.26
C ASP A 113 9.37 20.19 4.21
N ALA A 114 8.70 19.76 3.14
CA ALA A 114 8.14 20.67 2.14
C ALA A 114 6.85 21.37 2.59
N SER A 115 6.16 20.84 3.60
CA SER A 115 4.84 21.29 4.04
C SER A 115 4.89 22.40 5.09
N GLU A 116 3.92 23.32 5.05
CA GLU A 116 3.71 24.28 6.14
C GLU A 116 3.33 23.55 7.43
N ASN A 117 3.98 23.81 8.56
CA ASN A 117 3.70 23.11 9.83
C ASN A 117 3.78 21.57 9.75
N GLY A 118 4.60 21.01 8.85
CA GLY A 118 4.71 19.58 8.65
C GLY A 118 5.00 18.78 9.94
N LYS A 119 4.35 17.63 10.12
CA LYS A 119 4.63 16.69 11.22
C LYS A 119 4.71 15.25 10.74
N LEU A 120 5.81 14.57 11.09
CA LEU A 120 5.95 13.13 10.93
C LEU A 120 5.78 12.43 12.28
N ILE A 121 4.83 11.49 12.37
CA ILE A 121 4.55 10.71 13.57
C ILE A 121 4.84 9.24 13.30
N LYS A 122 5.78 8.69 14.05
CA LYS A 122 6.14 7.27 13.99
C LYS A 122 5.37 6.48 15.04
N LEU A 123 4.74 5.39 14.63
CA LEU A 123 3.94 4.52 15.46
C LEU A 123 4.55 3.12 15.48
N ASP A 124 4.78 2.59 16.68
CA ASP A 124 5.34 1.26 16.90
C ASP A 124 4.25 0.18 16.77
N CYS A 125 3.71 0.05 15.56
CA CYS A 125 2.63 -0.88 15.24
C CYS A 125 2.66 -1.32 13.77
N GLY A 126 1.71 -2.17 13.39
CA GLY A 126 1.57 -2.67 12.01
C GLY A 126 0.86 -1.68 11.07
N HIS A 127 0.79 -2.04 9.78
CA HIS A 127 0.30 -1.19 8.69
C HIS A 127 -1.06 -0.51 8.94
N TYR A 128 -2.00 -1.20 9.59
CA TYR A 128 -3.31 -0.65 9.94
C TYR A 128 -3.26 0.16 11.25
N ILE A 129 -2.53 1.27 11.24
CA ILE A 129 -2.24 2.10 12.42
C ILE A 129 -3.49 2.52 13.20
N TYR A 130 -4.63 2.70 12.52
CA TYR A 130 -5.91 3.11 13.11
C TYR A 130 -6.57 2.00 13.95
N TRP A 131 -6.13 0.75 13.86
CA TRP A 131 -6.53 -0.31 14.78
C TRP A 131 -5.76 -0.29 16.09
N PHE A 132 -4.53 0.23 16.07
CA PHE A 132 -3.63 0.19 17.23
C PHE A 132 -3.66 1.50 18.01
N GLU A 133 -3.67 2.64 17.32
CA GLU A 133 -3.49 3.97 17.92
C GLU A 133 -4.62 4.97 17.56
N PRO A 134 -5.90 4.58 17.53
CA PRO A 134 -6.98 5.46 17.06
C PRO A 134 -7.12 6.73 17.91
N ASP A 135 -7.06 6.61 19.24
CA ASP A 135 -7.24 7.75 20.15
C ASP A 135 -6.13 8.78 20.02
N ARG A 136 -4.89 8.30 19.85
CA ARG A 136 -3.72 9.15 19.60
C ARG A 136 -3.86 9.89 18.27
N ILE A 137 -4.18 9.18 17.19
CA ILE A 137 -4.36 9.79 15.86
C ILE A 137 -5.45 10.89 15.91
N VAL A 138 -6.59 10.61 16.56
CA VAL A 138 -7.67 11.60 16.69
C VAL A 138 -7.22 12.83 17.50
N LYS A 139 -6.47 12.62 18.59
CA LYS A 139 -5.94 13.72 19.40
C LYS A 139 -4.97 14.57 18.59
N ASP A 140 -3.99 13.94 17.94
CA ASP A 140 -2.93 14.60 17.19
C ASP A 140 -3.52 15.41 16.02
N ILE A 141 -4.52 14.87 15.29
CA ILE A 141 -5.25 15.61 14.24
C ILE A 141 -5.99 16.83 14.81
N LYS A 142 -6.68 16.68 15.95
CA LYS A 142 -7.40 17.80 16.58
C LYS A 142 -6.45 18.91 17.03
N GLU A 143 -5.27 18.55 17.52
CA GLU A 143 -4.23 19.51 17.88
C GLU A 143 -3.63 20.16 16.64
N PHE A 144 -3.39 19.38 15.59
CA PHE A 144 -2.89 19.87 14.31
C PHE A 144 -3.79 20.94 13.69
N ILE A 145 -5.11 20.69 13.64
CA ILE A 145 -6.09 21.65 13.10
C ILE A 145 -6.12 22.97 13.87
N LYS A 146 -5.86 22.94 15.20
CA LYS A 146 -5.82 24.17 16.01
C LYS A 146 -4.58 25.03 15.77
N MET A 147 -3.56 24.47 15.12
CA MET A 147 -2.32 25.17 14.78
C MET A 147 -2.35 25.79 13.36
N LEU A 148 -3.43 25.54 12.61
CA LEU A 148 -3.70 26.16 11.30
C LEU A 148 -4.36 27.53 11.50
#